data_AF-A0A1Y4CBQ0-F1
#
_entry.id   AF-A0A1Y4CBQ0-F1
#
_cell.length_a   1.000
_cell.length_b   1.000
_cell.length_c   1.000
_cell.angle_alpha   90.00
_cell.angle_beta   90.00
_cell.angle_gamma   90.00
#
_symmetry.space_group_name_H-M   'P 1'
#
loop_
_entity.id
_entity.type
_entity.pdbx_description
1 polymer ?
#
loop_
_entity_poly.entity_id
_entity_poly.type
_entity_poly.pdbx_seq_one_letter_code
_entity_poly.pdbx_strand_id
1 'polypeptide(L)'
;MLMEERILVYKDPVEYDGTIKRYQWLAKMMQELADGLKKLNVEPTITLIKRLIKGEDLRALIASKNVSDNFGDMPKVMQKTFQEMFDKENEADYKELIEEKAARIGGVLNKGEYIINRSFFDLKDGKIILSPDHIKEIESRCCVYIDTPGREAVYKNWLQLVEAMRQFDEAVKNAAKIEVSEFQRHSGIDPDYLQAVAVPGRFSLAKINYEGKLVLNGENFEYIQ
;
A
#
# COMPACT_ATOMS: atom_id res chain seq x y z
N MET A 1 14.67 -31.05 -5.44
CA MET A 1 15.03 -30.08 -4.38
C MET A 1 13.78 -29.80 -3.60
N LEU A 2 13.75 -30.20 -2.33
CA LEU A 2 12.68 -29.88 -1.40
C LEU A 2 12.75 -28.38 -1.12
N MET A 3 11.65 -27.65 -1.27
CA MET A 3 11.61 -26.22 -0.93
C MET A 3 11.90 -26.09 0.57
N GLU A 4 13.10 -25.62 0.92
CA GLU A 4 13.43 -25.20 2.28
C GLU A 4 12.41 -24.15 2.74
N GLU A 5 12.02 -24.27 4.00
CA GLU A 5 10.98 -23.49 4.65
C GLU A 5 11.31 -21.99 4.56
N ARG A 6 10.62 -21.25 3.67
CA ARG A 6 10.87 -19.82 3.47
C ARG A 6 10.20 -19.03 4.59
N ILE A 7 11.00 -18.42 5.46
CA ILE A 7 10.47 -17.51 6.49
C ILE A 7 10.37 -16.12 5.90
N LEU A 8 9.16 -15.54 5.89
CA LEU A 8 8.92 -14.16 5.49
C LEU A 8 8.97 -13.24 6.70
N VAL A 9 9.94 -12.32 6.73
CA VAL A 9 10.10 -11.35 7.81
C VAL A 9 9.64 -9.98 7.32
N TYR A 10 8.64 -9.40 7.99
CA TYR A 10 8.11 -8.08 7.68
C TYR A 10 9.01 -7.00 8.26
N LYS A 11 9.61 -6.16 7.41
CA LYS A 11 10.37 -4.96 7.80
C LYS A 11 9.43 -3.89 8.36
N ASP A 12 8.27 -3.75 7.72
CA ASP A 12 7.21 -2.82 8.08
C ASP A 12 5.84 -3.49 7.89
N PRO A 13 5.29 -4.13 8.94
CA PRO A 13 4.00 -4.79 8.85
C PRO A 13 2.84 -3.80 8.66
N VAL A 14 2.99 -2.57 9.16
CA VAL A 14 1.93 -1.54 9.06
C VAL A 14 1.81 -1.06 7.61
N GLU A 15 2.93 -0.79 6.94
CA GLU A 15 2.91 -0.39 5.54
C GLU A 15 2.54 -1.56 4.61
N TYR A 16 2.94 -2.80 4.93
CA TYR A 16 2.51 -3.99 4.20
C TYR A 16 0.98 -4.10 4.21
N ASP A 17 0.37 -4.16 5.40
CA ASP A 17 -1.07 -4.28 5.56
C ASP A 17 -1.82 -3.07 4.98
N GLY A 18 -1.27 -1.87 5.20
CA GLY A 18 -1.79 -0.63 4.65
C GLY A 18 -1.86 -0.66 3.13
N THR A 19 -0.79 -1.10 2.48
CA THR A 19 -0.72 -1.16 1.02
C THR A 19 -1.66 -2.21 0.44
N ILE A 20 -1.74 -3.40 1.06
CA ILE A 20 -2.72 -4.43 0.67
C ILE A 20 -4.15 -3.90 0.73
N LYS A 21 -4.52 -3.23 1.83
CA LYS A 21 -5.86 -2.64 2.00
C LYS A 21 -6.16 -1.57 0.95
N ARG A 22 -5.17 -0.76 0.55
CA ARG A 22 -5.32 0.24 -0.51
C ARG A 22 -5.59 -0.39 -1.87
N TYR A 23 -4.87 -1.46 -2.23
CA TYR A 23 -5.13 -2.22 -3.47
C TYR A 23 -6.54 -2.81 -3.49
N GLN A 24 -6.97 -3.43 -2.39
CA GLN A 24 -8.31 -4.00 -2.25
C GLN A 24 -9.40 -2.93 -2.33
N TRP A 25 -9.20 -1.79 -1.64
CA TRP A 25 -10.10 -0.64 -1.70
C TRP A 25 -10.24 -0.12 -3.13
N LEU A 26 -9.11 0.04 -3.85
CA LEU A 26 -9.14 0.51 -5.23
C LEU A 26 -9.84 -0.49 -6.16
N ALA A 27 -9.63 -1.80 -5.98
CA ALA A 27 -10.34 -2.82 -6.74
C ALA A 27 -11.86 -2.72 -6.56
N LYS A 28 -12.33 -2.51 -5.33
CA LYS A 28 -13.74 -2.29 -5.03
C LYS A 28 -14.27 -1.03 -5.73
N MET A 29 -13.57 0.09 -5.64
CA MET A 29 -13.98 1.32 -6.30
C MET A 29 -14.00 1.19 -7.84
N MET A 30 -13.05 0.47 -8.42
CA MET A 30 -13.05 0.15 -9.86
C MET A 30 -14.22 -0.77 -10.24
N GLN A 31 -14.63 -1.68 -9.36
CA GLN A 31 -15.81 -2.52 -9.58
C GLN A 31 -17.08 -1.67 -9.61
N GLU A 32 -17.21 -0.69 -8.72
CA GLU A 32 -18.37 0.21 -8.70
C GLU A 32 -18.50 1.03 -10.00
N LEU A 33 -17.38 1.35 -10.65
CA LEU A 33 -17.38 1.95 -12.00
C LEU A 33 -17.76 0.95 -13.09
N ALA A 34 -17.27 -0.29 -13.01
CA ALA A 34 -17.66 -1.35 -13.95
C ALA A 34 -19.17 -1.62 -13.88
N ASP A 35 -19.73 -1.67 -12.68
CA ASP A 35 -21.16 -1.87 -12.43
C ASP A 35 -21.97 -0.66 -12.90
N GLY A 36 -21.45 0.56 -12.72
CA GLY A 36 -22.04 1.80 -13.25
C GLY A 36 -22.13 1.78 -14.77
N LEU A 37 -21.06 1.38 -15.47
CA LEU A 37 -21.06 1.24 -16.92
C LEU A 37 -22.10 0.22 -17.39
N LYS A 38 -22.21 -0.93 -16.72
CA LYS A 38 -23.23 -1.94 -17.01
C LYS A 38 -24.65 -1.41 -16.84
N LYS A 39 -24.92 -0.65 -15.78
CA LYS A 39 -26.23 -0.01 -15.55
C LYS A 39 -26.60 0.97 -16.66
N LEU A 40 -25.61 1.61 -17.27
CA LEU A 40 -25.77 2.49 -18.43
C LEU A 40 -25.69 1.73 -19.77
N ASN A 41 -25.87 0.40 -19.76
CA ASN A 41 -25.82 -0.50 -20.91
C ASN A 41 -24.50 -0.46 -21.71
N VAL A 42 -23.38 -0.18 -21.04
CA VAL A 42 -22.06 -0.20 -21.65
C VAL A 42 -21.23 -1.34 -21.06
N GLU A 43 -20.81 -2.25 -21.94
CA GLU A 43 -19.88 -3.31 -21.53
C GLU A 43 -18.59 -2.70 -20.94
N PRO A 44 -18.27 -2.95 -19.66
CA PRO A 44 -17.11 -2.40 -19.02
C PRO A 44 -15.84 -3.03 -19.58
N THR A 45 -14.80 -2.22 -19.71
CA THR A 45 -13.45 -2.71 -19.98
C THR A 45 -12.48 -2.03 -19.02
N ILE A 46 -11.37 -2.70 -18.70
CA ILE A 46 -10.35 -2.11 -17.85
C ILE A 46 -9.80 -0.80 -18.44
N THR A 47 -9.75 -0.70 -19.77
CA THR A 47 -9.34 0.50 -20.49
C THR A 47 -10.30 1.66 -20.27
N LEU A 48 -11.62 1.43 -20.38
CA LEU A 48 -12.63 2.47 -20.12
C LEU A 48 -12.57 2.95 -18.66
N ILE A 49 -12.46 2.03 -17.71
CA ILE A 49 -12.35 2.37 -16.28
C ILE A 49 -11.09 3.22 -16.02
N LYS A 50 -9.95 2.84 -16.61
CA LYS A 50 -8.69 3.61 -16.50
C LYS A 50 -8.78 4.99 -17.14
N ARG A 51 -9.56 5.17 -18.21
CA ARG A 51 -9.85 6.48 -18.84
C ARG A 51 -10.69 7.36 -17.94
N LEU A 52 -11.78 6.82 -17.38
CA LEU A 52 -12.62 7.52 -16.40
C LEU A 52 -11.81 8.03 -15.20
N ILE A 53 -10.98 7.17 -14.60
CA ILE A 53 -10.13 7.53 -13.46
C ILE A 53 -9.13 8.66 -13.80
N LYS A 54 -8.74 8.80 -15.08
CA LYS A 54 -7.90 9.90 -15.55
C LYS A 54 -8.68 11.21 -15.76
N GLY A 55 -10.00 11.21 -15.54
CA GLY A 55 -10.87 12.37 -15.70
C GLY A 55 -11.42 12.53 -17.12
N GLU A 56 -11.35 11.48 -17.95
CA GLU A 56 -11.95 11.54 -19.28
C GLU A 56 -13.48 11.44 -19.19
N ASP A 57 -14.18 12.36 -19.83
CA ASP A 57 -15.64 12.33 -19.95
C ASP A 57 -16.06 11.39 -21.08
N LEU A 58 -16.83 10.35 -20.75
CA LEU A 58 -17.27 9.32 -21.68
C LEU A 58 -18.77 9.41 -22.01
N ARG A 59 -19.49 10.47 -21.60
CA ARG A 59 -20.94 10.64 -21.88
C ARG A 59 -21.29 10.42 -23.35
N ALA A 60 -20.62 11.14 -24.24
CA ALA A 60 -20.84 11.02 -25.69
C ALA A 60 -20.60 9.59 -26.22
N LEU A 61 -19.63 8.85 -25.65
CA LEU A 61 -19.37 7.46 -26.02
C LEU A 61 -20.48 6.53 -25.53
N ILE A 62 -20.99 6.75 -24.32
CA ILE A 62 -22.10 5.99 -23.73
C ILE A 62 -23.39 6.23 -24.52
N ALA A 63 -23.73 7.50 -24.82
CA ALA A 63 -24.90 7.84 -25.62
C ALA A 63 -24.78 7.30 -27.05
N SER A 64 -23.61 7.44 -27.68
CA SER A 64 -23.41 6.92 -29.02
C SER A 64 -23.56 5.40 -29.09
N LYS A 65 -23.09 4.66 -28.09
CA LYS A 65 -23.24 3.19 -28.05
C LYS A 65 -24.71 2.79 -27.85
N ASN A 66 -25.39 3.39 -26.89
CA ASN A 66 -26.82 3.13 -26.63
C ASN A 66 -27.71 3.41 -27.84
N VAL A 67 -27.43 4.50 -28.56
CA VAL A 67 -28.19 4.85 -29.76
C VAL A 67 -27.83 3.94 -30.93
N SER A 68 -26.57 3.57 -31.12
CA SER A 68 -26.16 2.64 -32.18
C SER A 68 -26.79 1.25 -31.97
N ASP A 69 -26.82 0.76 -30.74
CA ASP A 69 -27.30 -0.60 -30.44
C ASP A 69 -28.84 -0.71 -30.58
N ASN A 70 -29.59 0.37 -30.34
CA ASN A 70 -31.06 0.37 -30.41
C ASN A 70 -31.65 1.02 -31.68
N PHE A 71 -30.91 1.92 -32.33
CA PHE A 71 -31.39 2.77 -33.42
C PHE A 71 -30.39 2.88 -34.60
N GLY A 72 -29.49 1.92 -34.74
CA GLY A 72 -28.40 1.94 -35.73
C GLY A 72 -28.86 2.06 -37.19
N ASP A 73 -30.08 1.62 -37.51
CA ASP A 73 -30.66 1.68 -38.87
C ASP A 73 -31.27 3.05 -39.21
N MET A 74 -31.37 3.96 -38.23
CA MET A 74 -31.94 5.29 -38.46
C MET A 74 -30.96 6.24 -39.17
N PRO A 75 -31.45 7.27 -39.87
CA PRO A 75 -30.59 8.31 -40.42
C PRO A 75 -29.71 8.98 -39.34
N LYS A 76 -28.45 9.30 -39.68
CA LYS A 76 -27.49 9.89 -38.75
C LYS A 76 -27.99 11.15 -38.02
N VAL A 77 -28.84 11.94 -38.68
CA VAL A 77 -29.45 13.13 -38.08
C VAL A 77 -30.35 12.75 -36.90
N MET A 78 -31.17 11.70 -37.05
CA MET A 78 -32.02 11.21 -35.97
C MET A 78 -31.19 10.57 -34.87
N GLN A 79 -30.16 9.79 -35.20
CA GLN A 79 -29.24 9.22 -34.21
C GLN A 79 -28.61 10.31 -33.34
N LYS A 80 -28.17 11.42 -33.95
CA LYS A 80 -27.63 12.56 -33.22
C LYS A 80 -28.65 13.17 -32.25
N THR A 81 -29.91 13.34 -32.68
CA THR A 81 -30.98 13.83 -31.81
C THR A 81 -31.25 12.88 -30.64
N PHE A 82 -31.25 11.57 -30.87
CA PHE A 82 -31.40 10.59 -29.79
C PHE A 82 -30.20 10.58 -28.84
N GLN A 83 -28.98 10.81 -29.32
CA GLN A 83 -27.80 10.92 -28.46
C GLN A 83 -27.93 12.12 -27.52
N GLU A 84 -28.32 13.28 -28.05
CA GLU A 84 -28.52 14.50 -27.25
C GLU A 84 -29.67 14.36 -26.22
N MET A 85 -30.73 13.60 -26.56
CA MET A 85 -31.80 13.29 -25.60
C MET A 85 -31.33 12.32 -24.52
N PHE A 86 -30.62 11.25 -24.91
CA PHE A 86 -30.06 10.28 -23.97
C PHE A 86 -29.09 10.92 -22.99
N ASP A 87 -28.19 11.78 -23.48
CA ASP A 87 -27.23 12.52 -22.64
C ASP A 87 -27.94 13.37 -21.58
N LYS A 88 -29.04 14.03 -21.93
CA LYS A 88 -29.83 14.84 -20.99
C LYS A 88 -30.60 14.00 -19.97
N GLU A 89 -31.23 12.92 -20.43
CA GLU A 89 -32.04 12.06 -19.56
C GLU A 89 -31.16 11.28 -18.56
N ASN A 90 -29.95 10.89 -18.95
CA ASN A 90 -29.04 10.11 -18.13
C ASN A 90 -27.98 10.95 -17.42
N GLU A 91 -28.09 12.29 -17.43
CA GLU A 91 -27.06 13.17 -16.84
C GLU A 91 -26.87 12.90 -15.33
N ALA A 92 -27.97 12.77 -14.59
CA ALA A 92 -27.94 12.50 -13.15
C ALA A 92 -27.33 11.12 -12.84
N ASP A 93 -27.76 10.10 -13.59
CA ASP A 93 -27.27 8.72 -13.43
C ASP A 93 -25.79 8.63 -13.80
N TYR A 94 -25.36 9.27 -14.88
CA TYR A 94 -23.94 9.31 -15.25
C TYR A 94 -23.12 9.99 -14.14
N LYS A 95 -23.60 11.11 -13.60
CA LYS A 95 -22.90 11.83 -12.55
C LYS A 95 -22.70 10.96 -11.31
N GLU A 96 -23.77 10.33 -10.81
CA GLU A 96 -23.74 9.48 -9.61
C GLU A 96 -22.96 8.18 -9.84
N LEU A 97 -23.22 7.50 -10.96
CA LEU A 97 -22.68 6.16 -11.20
C LEU A 97 -21.23 6.19 -11.68
N ILE A 98 -20.83 7.24 -12.39
CA ILE A 98 -19.54 7.34 -13.08
C ILE A 98 -18.71 8.53 -12.58
N GLU A 99 -19.19 9.76 -12.77
CA GLU A 99 -18.37 10.97 -12.60
C GLU A 99 -17.83 11.14 -11.17
N GLU A 100 -18.71 11.10 -10.17
CA GLU A 100 -18.33 11.30 -8.77
C GLU A 100 -17.37 10.22 -8.27
N LYS A 101 -17.60 8.97 -8.68
CA LYS A 101 -16.75 7.84 -8.32
C LYS A 101 -15.39 7.92 -9.00
N ALA A 102 -15.35 8.26 -10.29
CA ALA A 102 -14.12 8.42 -11.04
C ALA A 102 -13.28 9.58 -10.47
N ALA A 103 -13.92 10.71 -10.15
CA ALA A 103 -13.28 11.85 -9.51
C ALA A 103 -12.72 11.51 -8.12
N ARG A 104 -13.46 10.74 -7.31
CA ARG A 104 -12.99 10.26 -6.00
C ARG A 104 -11.74 9.40 -6.13
N ILE A 105 -11.72 8.45 -7.08
CA ILE A 105 -10.56 7.59 -7.32
C ILE A 105 -9.38 8.41 -7.86
N GLY A 106 -9.63 9.25 -8.87
CA GLY A 106 -8.62 10.10 -9.49
C GLY A 106 -7.98 11.06 -8.47
N GLY A 107 -8.78 11.64 -7.57
CA GLY A 107 -8.29 12.51 -6.50
C GLY A 107 -7.34 11.80 -5.53
N VAL A 108 -7.62 10.55 -5.14
CA VAL A 108 -6.73 9.77 -4.26
C VAL A 108 -5.42 9.42 -4.97
N LEU A 109 -5.48 9.07 -6.25
CA LEU A 109 -4.29 8.66 -7.01
C LEU A 109 -3.41 9.85 -7.42
N ASN A 110 -4.00 10.97 -7.82
CA ASN A 110 -3.28 12.12 -8.38
C ASN A 110 -2.67 13.02 -7.30
N LYS A 111 -3.12 12.94 -6.05
CA LYS A 111 -2.48 13.63 -4.92
C LYS A 111 -1.12 13.06 -4.54
N GLY A 112 -0.73 11.92 -5.11
CA GLY A 112 0.55 11.27 -4.81
C GLY A 112 0.64 10.71 -3.39
N GLU A 113 -0.46 10.69 -2.64
CA GLU A 113 -0.52 10.13 -1.29
C GLU A 113 -0.16 8.63 -1.28
N TYR A 114 -0.38 7.93 -2.39
CA TYR A 114 -0.12 6.49 -2.52
C TYR A 114 0.47 6.13 -3.89
N ILE A 115 1.56 5.37 -3.89
CA ILE A 115 2.13 4.79 -5.11
C ILE A 115 1.41 3.45 -5.36
N ILE A 116 0.35 3.48 -6.18
CA ILE A 116 -0.40 2.28 -6.59
C ILE A 116 -0.14 2.02 -8.08
N ASN A 117 0.44 0.86 -8.37
CA ASN A 117 0.63 0.41 -9.74
C ASN A 117 -0.69 -0.12 -10.33
N ARG A 118 -1.26 0.65 -11.27
CA ARG A 118 -2.53 0.33 -11.94
C ARG A 118 -2.41 -0.83 -12.95
N SER A 119 -1.19 -1.28 -13.29
CA SER A 119 -1.01 -2.40 -14.21
C SER A 119 -1.49 -3.73 -13.62
N PHE A 120 -1.60 -3.83 -12.29
CA PHE A 120 -2.08 -5.05 -11.62
C PHE A 120 -3.58 -5.24 -11.66
N PHE A 121 -4.34 -4.23 -12.07
CA PHE A 121 -5.79 -4.34 -12.19
C PHE A 121 -6.17 -4.74 -13.60
N ASP A 122 -7.02 -5.75 -13.69
CA ASP A 122 -7.63 -6.26 -14.91
C ASP A 122 -9.12 -6.52 -14.69
N LEU A 123 -9.87 -6.76 -15.77
CA LEU A 123 -11.29 -7.06 -15.74
C LEU A 123 -11.55 -8.41 -16.43
N LYS A 124 -12.03 -9.40 -15.68
CA LYS A 124 -12.42 -10.71 -16.21
C LYS A 124 -13.83 -11.05 -15.78
N ASP A 125 -14.66 -11.48 -16.75
CA ASP A 125 -16.07 -11.82 -16.53
C ASP A 125 -16.86 -10.71 -15.80
N GLY A 126 -16.53 -9.46 -16.12
CA GLY A 126 -17.13 -8.28 -15.51
C GLY A 126 -16.74 -8.02 -14.04
N LYS A 127 -15.70 -8.69 -13.53
CA LYS A 127 -15.14 -8.49 -12.20
C LYS A 127 -13.73 -7.93 -12.27
N ILE A 128 -13.45 -6.92 -11.44
CA ILE A 128 -12.10 -6.41 -11.25
C ILE A 128 -11.29 -7.46 -10.50
N ILE A 129 -10.18 -7.85 -11.11
CA ILE A 129 -9.22 -8.76 -10.53
C ILE A 129 -7.89 -8.05 -10.30
N LEU A 130 -7.20 -8.50 -9.26
CA LEU A 130 -5.86 -8.06 -8.92
C LEU A 130 -4.87 -9.17 -9.28
N SER A 131 -3.89 -8.85 -10.12
CA SER A 131 -2.77 -9.75 -10.40
C SER A 131 -2.06 -10.10 -9.10
N PRO A 132 -1.75 -11.38 -8.82
CA PRO A 132 -0.98 -11.76 -7.64
C PRO A 132 0.40 -11.09 -7.58
N ASP A 133 0.91 -10.56 -8.69
CA ASP A 133 2.20 -9.86 -8.73
C ASP A 133 2.21 -8.57 -7.89
N HIS A 134 1.04 -7.98 -7.57
CA HIS A 134 1.00 -6.87 -6.62
C HIS A 134 1.50 -7.29 -5.23
N ILE A 135 1.21 -8.52 -4.79
CA ILE A 135 1.70 -9.06 -3.52
C ILE A 135 3.22 -9.15 -3.57
N LYS A 136 3.79 -9.70 -4.65
CA LYS A 136 5.24 -9.81 -4.80
C LYS A 136 5.93 -8.44 -4.80
N GLU A 137 5.33 -7.44 -5.44
CA GLU A 137 5.85 -6.06 -5.39
C GLU A 137 5.86 -5.53 -3.95
N ILE A 138 4.76 -5.71 -3.22
CA ILE A 138 4.65 -5.28 -1.82
C ILE A 138 5.64 -6.04 -0.93
N GLU A 139 5.70 -7.37 -1.05
CA GLU A 139 6.65 -8.22 -0.31
C GLU A 139 8.11 -7.84 -0.60
N SER A 140 8.46 -7.52 -1.84
CA SER A 140 9.83 -7.09 -2.19
C SER A 140 10.25 -5.79 -1.49
N ARG A 141 9.28 -4.91 -1.20
CA ARG A 141 9.51 -3.64 -0.53
C ARG A 141 9.48 -3.78 0.99
N CYS A 142 8.45 -4.47 1.50
CA CYS A 142 8.11 -4.50 2.92
C CYS A 142 8.63 -5.73 3.65
N CYS A 143 9.16 -6.75 2.95
CA CYS A 143 9.56 -8.01 3.54
C CYS A 143 10.99 -8.43 3.15
N VAL A 144 11.52 -9.41 3.87
CA VAL A 144 12.75 -10.14 3.56
C VAL A 144 12.43 -11.62 3.62
N TYR A 145 12.87 -12.37 2.62
CA TYR A 145 12.85 -13.83 2.70
C TYR A 145 14.12 -14.33 3.37
N ILE A 146 13.95 -15.20 4.36
CA ILE A 146 15.03 -16.04 4.89
C ILE A 146 14.97 -17.34 4.10
N ASP A 147 15.79 -17.42 3.06
CA ASP A 147 15.77 -18.45 2.03
C ASP A 147 17.17 -19.03 1.74
N THR A 148 18.15 -18.67 2.57
CA THR A 148 19.51 -19.24 2.53
C THR A 148 19.99 -19.60 3.93
N PRO A 149 20.88 -20.61 4.06
CA PRO A 149 21.45 -20.98 5.36
C PRO A 149 22.15 -19.81 6.08
N GLY A 150 22.79 -18.93 5.32
CA GLY A 150 23.44 -17.73 5.86
C GLY A 150 22.43 -16.75 6.46
N ARG A 151 21.34 -16.47 5.74
CA ARG A 151 20.24 -15.63 6.25
C ARG A 151 19.58 -16.24 7.48
N GLU A 152 19.39 -17.56 7.49
CA GLU A 152 18.80 -18.26 8.61
C GLU A 152 19.66 -18.15 9.87
N ALA A 153 20.98 -18.30 9.75
CA ALA A 153 21.90 -18.15 10.87
C ALA A 153 21.87 -16.72 11.45
N VAL A 154 21.88 -15.70 10.59
CA VAL A 154 21.75 -14.30 11.01
C VAL A 154 20.41 -14.05 11.71
N TYR A 155 19.31 -14.55 11.14
CA TYR A 155 17.98 -14.39 11.70
C TYR A 155 17.83 -15.03 13.08
N LYS A 156 18.36 -16.25 13.27
CA LYS A 156 18.36 -16.93 14.58
C LYS A 156 19.14 -16.14 15.64
N ASN A 157 20.33 -15.64 15.30
CA ASN A 157 21.12 -14.82 16.22
C ASN A 157 20.43 -13.49 16.54
N TRP A 158 19.74 -12.88 15.57
CA TRP A 158 18.93 -11.70 15.79
C TRP A 158 17.80 -11.95 16.80
N LEU A 159 17.05 -13.04 16.65
CA LEU A 159 15.99 -13.40 17.61
C LEU A 159 16.52 -13.58 19.03
N GLN A 160 17.69 -14.19 19.18
CA GLN A 160 18.35 -14.33 20.48
C GLN A 160 18.74 -12.98 21.09
N LEU A 161 19.26 -12.05 20.29
CA LEU A 161 19.60 -10.70 20.74
C LEU A 161 18.36 -9.93 21.21
N VAL A 162 17.27 -9.97 20.45
CA VAL A 162 16.01 -9.30 20.81
C VAL A 162 15.48 -9.81 22.15
N GLU A 163 15.50 -11.13 22.36
CA GLU A 163 15.07 -11.71 23.63
C GLU A 163 16.01 -11.33 24.79
N ALA A 164 17.32 -11.34 24.56
CA ALA A 164 18.29 -10.91 25.58
C ALA A 164 18.09 -9.44 25.98
N MET A 165 17.82 -8.55 25.01
CA MET A 165 17.48 -7.15 25.28
C MET A 165 16.20 -7.04 26.11
N ARG A 166 15.15 -7.80 25.76
CA ARG A 166 13.89 -7.81 26.50
C ARG A 166 14.10 -8.26 27.96
N GLN A 167 14.87 -9.32 28.17
CA GLN A 167 15.20 -9.83 29.50
C GLN A 167 16.01 -8.82 30.32
N PHE A 168 16.97 -8.14 29.68
CA PHE A 168 17.74 -7.08 30.32
C PHE A 168 16.85 -5.91 30.74
N ASP A 169 15.97 -5.43 29.87
CA ASP A 169 15.01 -4.36 30.20
C ASP A 169 14.11 -4.74 31.38
N GLU A 170 13.66 -5.99 31.43
CA GLU A 170 12.87 -6.52 32.54
C GLU A 170 13.66 -6.58 33.84
N ALA A 171 14.92 -7.02 33.79
CA ALA A 171 15.82 -7.00 34.95
C ALA A 171 16.08 -5.57 35.46
N VAL A 172 16.30 -4.61 34.56
CA VAL A 172 16.47 -3.18 34.91
C VAL A 172 15.22 -2.60 35.56
N LYS A 173 14.03 -2.93 35.04
CA LYS A 173 12.75 -2.48 35.63
C LYS A 173 12.56 -3.01 37.05
N ASN A 174 12.99 -4.24 37.31
CA ASN A 174 12.80 -4.93 38.59
C ASN A 174 13.94 -4.72 39.60
N ALA A 175 15.08 -4.16 39.18
CA ALA A 175 16.19 -3.87 40.07
C ALA A 175 15.82 -2.79 41.10
N ALA A 176 16.31 -2.92 42.33
CA ALA A 176 16.12 -1.93 43.38
C ALA A 176 16.73 -0.59 42.97
N LYS A 177 15.93 0.48 42.98
CA LYS A 177 16.34 1.84 42.60
C LYS A 177 16.68 2.63 43.86
N ILE A 178 17.72 3.45 43.78
CA ILE A 178 18.08 4.38 44.87
C ILE A 178 17.27 5.66 44.67
N GLU A 179 16.64 6.15 45.73
CA GLU A 179 15.97 7.45 45.70
C GLU A 179 17.01 8.57 45.55
N VAL A 180 16.79 9.45 44.57
CA VAL A 180 17.68 10.60 44.37
C VAL A 180 17.38 11.68 45.39
N SER A 181 18.44 12.10 46.08
CA SER A 181 18.41 13.15 47.10
C SER A 181 18.06 14.51 46.50
N GLU A 182 17.53 15.41 47.34
CA GLU A 182 17.08 16.75 46.94
C GLU A 182 18.23 17.61 46.33
N PHE A 183 19.44 17.47 46.87
CA PHE A 183 20.66 18.10 46.35
C PHE A 183 21.00 17.66 44.91
N GLN A 184 20.85 16.37 44.61
CA GLN A 184 21.11 15.81 43.29
C GLN A 184 20.08 16.29 42.27
N ARG A 185 18.80 16.39 42.66
CA ARG A 185 17.75 16.99 41.80
C ARG A 185 18.03 18.45 41.46
N HIS A 186 18.45 19.25 42.44
CA HIS A 186 18.85 20.64 42.22
C HIS A 186 20.10 20.81 41.35
N SER A 187 20.97 19.79 41.31
CA SER A 187 22.16 19.75 40.45
C SER A 187 21.88 19.23 39.04
N GLY A 188 20.61 18.95 38.71
CA GLY A 188 20.22 18.40 37.40
C GLY A 188 20.58 16.92 37.19
N ILE A 189 20.84 16.18 38.27
CA ILE A 189 21.12 14.74 38.22
C ILE A 189 19.78 14.00 38.27
N ASP A 190 19.36 13.48 37.12
CA ASP A 190 18.09 12.80 36.95
C ASP A 190 18.19 11.30 37.32
N PRO A 191 17.44 10.80 38.33
CA PRO A 191 17.38 9.38 38.70
C PRO A 191 16.98 8.44 37.58
N ASP A 192 16.17 8.92 36.62
CA ASP A 192 15.55 8.04 35.62
C ASP A 192 16.56 7.56 34.57
N TYR A 193 17.75 8.15 34.57
CA TYR A 193 18.85 7.71 33.73
C TYR A 193 19.94 7.07 34.61
N LEU A 194 20.09 5.75 34.47
CA LEU A 194 21.43 5.16 34.57
C LEU A 194 22.28 5.84 33.49
N GLN A 195 22.93 6.95 33.83
CA GLN A 195 24.11 7.38 33.10
C GLN A 195 25.19 6.33 33.38
N ALA A 196 25.11 5.20 32.66
CA ALA A 196 26.29 4.44 32.35
C ALA A 196 27.32 5.47 31.90
N VAL A 197 28.46 5.51 32.60
CA VAL A 197 29.66 6.29 32.25
C VAL A 197 29.64 6.57 30.75
N ALA A 198 29.46 7.83 30.37
CA ALA A 198 29.32 8.23 28.99
C ALA A 198 30.50 7.67 28.19
N VAL A 199 30.26 6.57 27.47
CA VAL A 199 31.25 5.95 26.62
C VAL A 199 31.48 6.93 25.48
N PRO A 200 32.72 7.38 25.23
CA PRO A 200 33.00 8.22 24.08
C PRO A 200 32.69 7.41 22.82
N GLY A 201 31.58 7.74 22.17
CA GLY A 201 31.08 7.00 21.01
C GLY A 201 29.86 6.15 21.34
N ARG A 202 28.71 6.59 20.84
CA ARG A 202 27.42 5.90 20.81
C ARG A 202 27.59 4.39 20.57
N PHE A 203 27.49 3.58 21.60
CA PHE A 203 27.35 2.14 21.44
C PHE A 203 25.92 1.88 20.92
N SER A 204 25.82 1.59 19.63
CA SER A 204 24.61 1.04 19.02
C SER A 204 25.04 -0.33 18.51
N LEU A 205 24.63 -1.38 19.22
CA LEU A 205 24.97 -2.78 18.87
C LEU A 205 24.54 -3.12 17.44
N ALA A 206 23.50 -2.45 16.93
CA ALA A 206 23.07 -2.51 15.55
C ALA A 206 22.28 -1.23 15.20
N LYS A 207 22.54 -0.65 14.03
CA LYS A 207 21.65 0.34 13.41
C LYS A 207 21.39 -0.02 11.96
N ILE A 208 20.14 0.14 11.52
CA ILE A 208 19.77 0.07 10.10
C ILE A 208 19.83 1.51 9.58
N ASN A 209 20.69 1.77 8.60
CA ASN A 209 20.79 3.11 8.01
C ASN A 209 19.67 3.34 6.96
N TYR A 210 19.56 4.57 6.45
CA TYR A 210 18.57 4.94 5.43
C TYR A 210 18.72 4.17 4.11
N GLU A 211 19.83 3.48 3.90
CA GLU A 211 20.10 2.62 2.73
C GLU A 211 19.78 1.15 3.03
N GLY A 212 19.22 0.83 4.20
CA GLY A 212 18.89 -0.54 4.59
C GLY A 212 20.09 -1.40 5.02
N LYS A 213 21.26 -0.81 5.24
CA LYS A 213 22.47 -1.53 5.69
C LYS A 213 22.48 -1.70 7.20
N LEU A 214 22.74 -2.93 7.64
CA LEU A 214 23.01 -3.24 9.03
C LEU A 214 24.45 -2.83 9.36
N VAL A 215 24.59 -1.91 10.30
CA VAL A 215 25.90 -1.47 10.80
C VAL A 215 26.13 -2.07 12.18
N LEU A 216 27.13 -2.96 12.27
CA LEU A 216 27.59 -3.59 13.52
C LEU A 216 29.03 -3.14 13.77
N ASN A 217 29.32 -2.56 14.93
CA ASN A 217 30.69 -2.16 15.34
C ASN A 217 31.50 -1.34 14.30
N GLY A 218 30.82 -0.56 13.45
CA GLY A 218 31.49 0.29 12.44
C GLY A 218 31.82 -0.42 11.13
N GLU A 219 31.52 -1.71 10.98
CA GLU A 219 31.68 -2.46 9.74
C GLU A 219 30.36 -2.53 8.97
N ASN A 220 30.45 -2.29 7.66
CA ASN A 220 29.31 -2.32 6.75
C ASN A 220 29.20 -3.72 6.16
N PHE A 221 28.13 -4.42 6.49
CA PHE A 221 27.80 -5.69 5.84
C PHE A 221 26.81 -5.42 4.73
N GLU A 222 27.17 -5.79 3.49
CA GLU A 222 26.19 -5.92 2.43
C GLU A 222 25.19 -6.99 2.82
N TYR A 223 23.90 -6.68 2.64
CA TYR A 223 22.84 -7.62 2.90
C TYR A 223 23.09 -8.87 2.04
N ILE A 224 23.02 -10.06 2.65
CA ILE A 224 22.95 -11.33 1.90
C ILE A 224 21.77 -11.18 0.93
N GLN A 225 22.04 -11.24 -0.37
CA GLN A 225 21.10 -11.05 -1.50
C GLN A 225 19.80 -11.80 -1.36
#